data_AF-A0A2I1HQ35-F1
#
_entry.id   AF-A0A2I1HQ35-F1
#
_cell.length_a   1.000
_cell.length_b   1.000
_cell.length_c   1.000
_cell.angle_alpha   90.00
_cell.angle_beta   90.00
_cell.angle_gamma   90.00
#
_symmetry.space_group_name_H-M   'P 1'
#
loop_
_entity.id
_entity.type
_entity.pdbx_description
1 polymer ?
#
loop_
_entity_poly.entity_id
_entity_poly.type
_entity_poly.pdbx_seq_one_letter_code
_entity_poly.pdbx_strand_id
1 'polypeptide(L)'
;RIQFPLQNTFALTVHKIQAITLPKVLLHLDDQMFAPGQTYVAISRCRSLDDEIILSLILDAFKADEKVKKEYIRLEEILNNKLPI
;
A
#
# COMPACT_ATOMS: atom_id res chain seq x y z
N ARG A 1 6.28 -4.33 29.18
CA ARG A 1 4.84 -4.04 29.39
C ARG A 1 4.11 -5.38 29.44
N ILE A 2 3.25 -5.61 30.43
CA ILE A 2 2.37 -6.79 30.48
C ILE A 2 0.97 -6.32 30.10
N GLN A 3 0.43 -6.82 29.00
CA GLN A 3 -0.89 -6.47 28.47
C GLN A 3 -1.44 -7.63 27.64
N PHE A 4 -2.76 -7.75 27.56
CA PHE A 4 -3.42 -8.71 26.68
C PHE A 4 -3.11 -8.42 25.20
N PRO A 5 -2.93 -9.44 24.35
CA PRO A 5 -2.62 -9.27 22.93
C PRO A 5 -3.87 -8.94 22.10
N LEU A 6 -4.64 -7.94 22.53
CA LEU A 6 -5.88 -7.50 21.91
C LEU A 6 -5.76 -6.04 21.46
N GLN A 7 -6.35 -5.71 20.32
CA GLN A 7 -6.49 -4.36 19.80
C GLN A 7 -7.85 -4.19 19.12
N ASN A 8 -8.42 -2.98 19.14
CA ASN A 8 -9.60 -2.68 18.33
C ASN A 8 -9.23 -2.75 16.84
N THR A 9 -9.98 -3.52 16.06
CA THR A 9 -9.75 -3.73 14.62
C THR A 9 -10.86 -3.15 13.75
N PHE A 10 -11.77 -2.34 14.30
CA PHE A 10 -12.80 -1.68 13.51
C PHE A 10 -12.21 -0.64 12.54
N ALA A 11 -11.17 0.07 12.99
CA ALA A 11 -10.37 0.97 12.17
C ALA A 11 -8.88 0.71 12.44
N LEU A 12 -8.11 0.54 11.37
CA LEU A 12 -6.67 0.27 11.43
C LEU A 12 -5.95 1.19 10.47
N THR A 13 -4.71 1.56 10.83
CA THR A 13 -3.86 2.34 9.92
C THR A 13 -3.29 1.43 8.84
N VAL A 14 -3.00 2.01 7.67
CA VAL A 14 -2.40 1.28 6.53
C VAL A 14 -1.15 0.49 6.93
N HIS A 15 -0.29 1.10 7.74
CA HIS A 15 0.94 0.46 8.24
C HIS A 15 0.67 -0.79 9.09
N LYS A 16 -0.49 -0.88 9.77
CA LYS A 16 -0.85 -2.06 10.57
C LYS A 16 -1.37 -3.21 9.71
N ILE A 17 -1.85 -2.93 8.50
CA ILE A 17 -2.47 -3.93 7.61
C ILE A 17 -1.58 -4.32 6.42
N GLN A 18 -0.37 -3.77 6.30
CA GLN A 18 0.51 -3.92 5.11
C GLN A 18 0.79 -5.38 4.68
N ALA A 19 0.71 -6.34 5.59
CA ALA A 19 0.95 -7.77 5.30
C ALA A 19 -0.31 -8.64 5.43
N ILE A 20 -1.50 -8.03 5.53
CA ILE A 20 -2.77 -8.72 5.77
C ILE A 20 -3.64 -8.60 4.52
N THR A 21 -4.39 -9.66 4.19
CA THR A 21 -5.47 -9.58 3.19
C THR A 21 -6.78 -9.40 3.93
N LEU A 22 -7.55 -8.40 3.52
CA LEU A 22 -8.86 -8.07 4.10
C LEU A 22 -9.96 -8.44 3.10
N PRO A 23 -11.08 -9.00 3.57
CA PRO A 23 -12.17 -9.40 2.68
C PRO A 23 -12.98 -8.20 2.16
N LYS A 24 -13.09 -7.12 2.93
CA LYS A 24 -13.78 -5.88 2.54
C LYS A 24 -13.20 -4.70 3.30
N VAL A 25 -13.03 -3.55 2.66
CA VAL A 25 -12.50 -2.34 3.30
C VAL A 25 -13.27 -1.08 2.95
N LEU A 26 -13.29 -0.15 3.89
CA LEU A 26 -13.66 1.24 3.65
C LEU A 26 -12.38 2.07 3.75
N LEU A 27 -12.08 2.87 2.73
CA LEU A 27 -10.82 3.59 2.59
C LEU A 27 -11.03 5.10 2.58
N HIS A 28 -10.22 5.80 3.36
CA HIS A 28 -10.03 7.24 3.26
C HIS A 28 -8.68 7.49 2.59
N LEU A 29 -8.71 7.94 1.33
CA LEU A 29 -7.52 8.21 0.51
C LEU A 29 -7.34 9.72 0.36
N ASP A 30 -6.96 10.38 1.46
CA ASP A 30 -6.84 11.83 1.60
C ASP A 30 -5.41 12.28 1.93
N ASP A 31 -5.27 13.49 2.46
CA ASP A 31 -4.00 14.11 2.85
C ASP A 31 -3.26 13.34 3.96
N GLN A 32 -3.92 12.41 4.66
CA GLN A 32 -3.27 11.51 5.62
C GLN A 32 -2.44 10.39 4.95
N MET A 33 -2.53 10.24 3.63
CA MET A 33 -1.63 9.39 2.84
C MET A 33 -0.33 10.14 2.54
N PHE A 34 0.48 10.32 3.58
CA PHE A 34 1.70 11.12 3.52
C PHE A 34 2.89 10.36 2.95
N ALA A 35 2.95 9.03 3.11
CA ALA A 35 4.09 8.22 2.68
C ALA A 35 3.93 7.71 1.24
N PRO A 36 5.01 7.73 0.42
CA PRO A 36 4.99 7.10 -0.90
C PRO A 36 4.58 5.63 -0.82
N GLY A 37 3.69 5.20 -1.72
CA GLY A 37 3.18 3.83 -1.77
C GLY A 37 2.10 3.49 -0.73
N GLN A 38 1.79 4.36 0.24
CA GLN A 38 0.80 4.08 1.29
C GLN A 38 -0.60 3.82 0.71
N THR A 39 -1.04 4.64 -0.25
CA THR A 39 -2.32 4.44 -0.96
C THR A 39 -2.37 3.12 -1.71
N TYR A 40 -1.28 2.74 -2.37
CA TYR A 40 -1.16 1.43 -3.03
C TYR A 40 -1.25 0.28 -2.03
N VAL A 41 -0.58 0.40 -0.87
CA VAL A 41 -0.67 -0.60 0.19
C VAL A 41 -2.11 -0.75 0.65
N ALA A 42 -2.84 0.35 0.88
CA ALA A 42 -4.23 0.33 1.35
C ALA A 42 -5.17 -0.39 0.38
N ILE A 43 -5.10 -0.04 -0.91
CA ILE A 43 -5.91 -0.64 -1.98
C ILE A 43 -5.56 -2.13 -2.13
N SER A 44 -4.26 -2.47 -2.21
CA SER A 44 -3.82 -3.86 -2.41
C SER A 44 -4.15 -4.83 -1.26
N ARG A 45 -4.82 -4.39 -0.18
CA ARG A 45 -5.25 -5.29 0.90
C ARG A 45 -6.53 -6.05 0.55
N CYS A 46 -7.34 -5.54 -0.37
CA CYS A 46 -8.51 -6.26 -0.88
C CYS A 46 -8.19 -7.03 -2.15
N ARG A 47 -8.97 -8.09 -2.41
CA ARG A 47 -8.77 -8.96 -3.58
C ARG A 47 -9.54 -8.48 -4.81
N SER A 48 -10.63 -7.76 -4.60
CA SER A 48 -11.50 -7.23 -5.65
C SER A 48 -11.80 -5.76 -5.37
N LEU A 49 -11.94 -4.98 -6.44
CA LEU A 49 -12.41 -3.59 -6.36
C LEU A 49 -13.85 -3.52 -5.87
N ASP A 50 -14.67 -4.55 -6.10
CA ASP A 50 -16.05 -4.64 -5.59
C ASP A 50 -16.10 -4.71 -4.06
N ASP A 51 -15.01 -5.14 -3.44
CA ASP A 51 -14.84 -5.24 -1.98
C ASP A 51 -14.21 -3.97 -1.36
N GLU A 52 -14.00 -2.94 -2.17
CA GLU A 52 -13.44 -1.65 -1.75
C GLU A 52 -14.47 -0.53 -1.86
N ILE A 53 -14.64 0.23 -0.78
CA ILE A 53 -15.45 1.45 -0.79
C ILE A 53 -14.55 2.63 -0.43
N ILE A 54 -14.37 3.55 -1.37
CA ILE A 54 -13.58 4.76 -1.18
C ILE A 54 -14.52 5.88 -0.69
N LEU A 55 -14.26 6.37 0.52
CA LEU A 55 -15.04 7.43 1.17
C LEU A 55 -14.51 8.84 0.88
N SER A 56 -13.20 8.96 0.63
CA SER A 56 -12.53 10.20 0.28
C SER A 56 -11.39 9.90 -0.69
N LEU A 57 -11.20 10.76 -1.69
CA LEU A 57 -10.19 10.59 -2.73
C LEU A 57 -9.59 11.94 -3.13
N ILE A 58 -8.31 12.13 -2.84
CA ILE A 58 -7.53 13.29 -3.28
C ILE A 58 -6.34 12.80 -4.10
N LEU A 59 -6.07 13.43 -5.24
CA LEU A 59 -5.00 12.99 -6.13
C LEU A 59 -3.61 13.02 -5.46
N ASP A 60 -3.38 13.97 -4.58
CA ASP A 60 -2.13 14.10 -3.81
C ASP A 60 -1.88 12.93 -2.84
N ALA A 61 -2.86 12.07 -2.58
CA ALA A 61 -2.66 10.82 -1.83
C ALA A 61 -1.83 9.81 -2.63
N PHE A 62 -1.75 9.94 -3.96
CA PHE A 62 -1.05 9.01 -4.84
C PHE A 62 0.39 9.44 -5.05
N LYS A 63 1.27 8.99 -4.15
CA LYS A 63 2.70 9.31 -4.15
C LYS A 63 3.52 8.06 -4.43
N ALA A 64 4.58 8.19 -5.22
CA ALA A 64 5.56 7.14 -5.46
C ALA A 64 6.97 7.73 -5.32
N ASP A 65 7.89 6.97 -4.75
CA ASP A 65 9.25 7.44 -4.51
C ASP A 65 10.07 7.38 -5.82
N GLU A 66 10.66 8.51 -6.21
CA GLU A 66 11.44 8.63 -7.45
C GLU A 66 12.72 7.78 -7.45
N LYS A 67 13.36 7.55 -6.29
CA LYS A 67 14.52 6.66 -6.18
C LYS A 67 14.11 5.22 -6.43
N VAL A 68 12.96 4.81 -5.90
CA VAL A 68 12.42 3.46 -6.13
C VAL A 68 12.10 3.27 -7.61
N LYS A 69 11.46 4.24 -8.28
CA LYS A 69 11.21 4.17 -9.73
C LYS A 69 12.50 3.98 -10.53
N LYS A 70 13.53 4.78 -10.24
CA LYS A 70 14.84 4.66 -10.90
C LYS A 70 15.48 3.29 -10.67
N GLU A 71 15.34 2.74 -9.47
CA GLU A 71 15.86 1.42 -9.16
C GLU A 71 15.13 0.31 -9.94
N TYR A 72 13.81 0.39 -10.09
CA TYR A 72 13.06 -0.55 -10.92
C TYR A 72 13.51 -0.51 -12.39
N ILE A 73 13.73 0.69 -12.95
CA ILE A 73 14.27 0.85 -14.31
C ILE A 73 15.65 0.20 -14.42
N ARG A 74 16.56 0.44 -13.46
CA ARG A 74 17.89 -0.18 -13.42
C ARG A 74 17.81 -1.72 -13.40
N LEU A 75 16.88 -2.28 -12.63
CA LEU A 75 16.67 -3.73 -12.54
C LEU A 75 16.14 -4.31 -13.85
N GLU A 76 15.22 -3.62 -14.53
CA GLU A 76 14.71 -4.01 -15.85
C GLU A 76 15.82 -4.01 -16.91
N GLU A 77 16.70 -3.01 -16.91
CA GLU A 77 17.87 -2.95 -17.80
C GLU A 77 18.82 -4.14 -17.56
N ILE A 78 19.08 -4.49 -16.31
CA ILE A 78 19.92 -5.66 -15.95
C ILE A 78 19.29 -6.95 -16.45
N LEU A 79 17.98 -7.13 -16.26
CA LEU A 79 17.25 -8.30 -16.72
C LEU A 79 17.32 -8.45 -18.25
N ASN A 80 17.12 -7.35 -18.98
CA ASN A 80 17.10 -7.33 -20.44
C ASN A 80 18.49 -7.54 -21.07
N ASN A 81 19.56 -7.14 -20.39
CA ASN A 81 20.94 -7.29 -20.88
C ASN A 81 21.51 -8.72 -20.75
N LYS A 82 20.69 -9.71 -20.34
CA LYS A 82 21.03 -11.10 -20.04
C LYS A 82 22.12 -11.23 -18.96
N LEU A 83 21.79 -11.96 -17.89
CA LEU A 83 22.80 -12.69 -17.12
C LEU A 83 23.58 -13.59 -18.11
N PRO A 84 24.91 -13.66 -18.02
CA PRO A 84 25.68 -14.63 -18.78
C PRO A 84 25.25 -16.02 -18.31
N ILE A 85 24.35 -16.65 -19.04
CA ILE A 85 24.09 -18.10 -18.99
C ILE A 85 24.61 -18.67 -20.29
#